data_AF-A0AAV5CGN1-F1
#
_entry.id   AF-A0AAV5CGN1-F1
#
_cell.length_a   1.000
_cell.length_b   1.000
_cell.length_c   1.000
_cell.angle_alpha   90.00
_cell.angle_beta   90.00
_cell.angle_gamma   90.00
#
_symmetry.space_group_name_H-M   'P 1'
#
loop_
_entity.id
_entity.type
_entity.pdbx_description
1 polymer ?
#
loop_
_entity_poly.entity_id
_entity_poly.type
_entity_poly.pdbx_seq_one_letter_code
_entity_poly.pdbx_strand_id
1 'polypeptide(L)'
;MGKTAASVLVIALFALLAAQALHAAPCNPSALSPCGGALVGGVVTRGCCVQLRAQQGCLCQYARNPAYRGYVNGPVAQSVARTCGLPRIKC
;
A
#
# COMPACT_ATOMS: atom_id res chain seq x y z
N MET A 1 -12.26 1.76 -43.62
CA MET A 1 -10.98 1.75 -42.87
C MET A 1 -11.05 2.41 -41.48
N GLY A 2 -12.15 3.08 -41.08
CA GLY A 2 -12.23 3.77 -39.77
C GLY A 2 -12.68 2.93 -38.55
N LYS A 3 -13.32 1.77 -38.76
CA LYS A 3 -13.85 0.92 -37.67
C LYS A 3 -12.76 0.13 -36.94
N THR A 4 -11.71 -0.28 -37.65
CA THR A 4 -10.60 -1.07 -37.08
C THR A 4 -9.68 -0.22 -36.21
N ALA A 5 -9.41 1.03 -36.61
CA ALA A 5 -8.61 1.97 -35.83
C ALA A 5 -9.28 2.32 -34.48
N ALA A 6 -10.60 2.51 -34.47
CA ALA A 6 -11.36 2.79 -33.25
C ALA A 6 -11.32 1.60 -32.26
N SER A 7 -11.48 0.37 -32.75
CA SER A 7 -11.40 -0.82 -31.89
C SER A 7 -10.00 -1.02 -31.31
N VAL A 8 -8.94 -0.79 -32.07
CA VAL A 8 -7.55 -0.91 -31.57
C VAL A 8 -7.26 0.11 -30.47
N LEU A 9 -7.76 1.34 -30.61
CA LEU A 9 -7.57 2.39 -29.62
C LEU A 9 -8.28 2.06 -28.29
N VAL A 10 -9.51 1.53 -28.35
CA VAL A 10 -10.27 1.12 -27.17
C VAL A 10 -9.59 -0.05 -26.46
N ILE A 11 -9.10 -1.05 -27.20
CA ILE A 11 -8.37 -2.20 -26.63
C ILE A 11 -7.07 -1.73 -25.97
N ALA A 12 -6.34 -0.80 -26.58
CA ALA A 12 -5.11 -0.23 -26.02
C ALA A 12 -5.40 0.54 -24.71
N LEU A 13 -6.45 1.36 -24.68
CA LEU A 13 -6.90 2.08 -23.47
C LEU A 13 -7.28 1.13 -22.33
N PHE A 14 -8.00 0.05 -22.63
CA PHE A 14 -8.34 -0.97 -21.62
C PHE A 14 -7.11 -1.74 -21.11
N ALA A 15 -6.14 -2.05 -21.98
CA ALA A 15 -4.91 -2.72 -21.59
C ALA A 15 -4.04 -1.83 -20.67
N LEU A 16 -3.96 -0.53 -20.96
CA LEU A 16 -3.31 0.46 -20.10
C LEU A 16 -3.99 0.58 -18.73
N LEU A 17 -5.33 0.52 -18.68
CA LEU A 17 -6.08 0.49 -17.42
C LEU A 17 -5.89 -0.81 -16.63
N ALA A 18 -5.65 -1.94 -17.29
CA ALA A 18 -5.41 -3.22 -16.60
C ALA A 18 -3.98 -3.35 -16.05
N ALA A 19 -3.00 -2.70 -16.69
CA ALA A 19 -1.59 -2.74 -16.29
C ALA A 19 -1.32 -2.07 -14.92
N GLN A 20 -2.26 -1.29 -14.38
CA GLN A 20 -2.14 -0.69 -13.04
C GLN A 20 -2.49 -1.65 -11.89
N ALA A 21 -2.91 -2.88 -12.20
CA ALA A 21 -2.97 -3.96 -11.21
C ALA A 21 -1.54 -4.48 -10.95
N LEU A 22 -0.70 -3.61 -10.40
CA LEU A 22 0.54 -4.02 -9.74
C LEU A 22 0.15 -5.15 -8.79
N HIS A 23 0.86 -6.27 -8.90
CA HIS A 23 0.68 -7.50 -8.14
C HIS A 23 0.93 -7.24 -6.64
N ALA A 24 0.06 -6.44 -6.02
CA ALA A 24 0.06 -6.20 -4.60
C ALA A 24 -0.40 -7.50 -3.96
N ALA A 25 0.36 -7.99 -2.99
CA ALA A 25 -0.17 -8.95 -2.05
C ALA A 25 -1.54 -8.43 -1.59
N PRO A 26 -2.58 -9.28 -1.53
CA PRO A 26 -3.91 -8.84 -1.11
C PRO A 26 -3.74 -8.07 0.20
N CYS A 27 -4.30 -6.86 0.25
CA CYS A 27 -4.13 -5.97 1.39
C CYS A 27 -4.56 -6.69 2.67
N ASN A 28 -3.59 -7.14 3.46
CA ASN A 28 -3.82 -7.97 4.63
C ASN A 28 -3.20 -7.30 5.87
N PRO A 29 -4.02 -6.61 6.69
CA PRO A 29 -3.52 -5.95 7.89
C PRO A 29 -2.89 -6.94 8.88
N SER A 30 -3.33 -8.21 8.90
CA SER A 30 -2.76 -9.25 9.76
C SER A 30 -1.31 -9.59 9.41
N ALA A 31 -0.90 -9.38 8.15
CA ALA A 31 0.49 -9.54 7.73
C ALA A 31 1.42 -8.44 8.29
N LEU A 32 0.87 -7.36 8.86
CA LEU A 32 1.61 -6.34 9.62
C LEU A 32 1.75 -6.65 11.12
N SER A 33 1.26 -7.81 11.59
CA SER A 33 1.49 -8.31 12.96
C SER A 33 2.95 -8.23 13.45
N PRO A 34 4.02 -8.46 12.65
CA PRO A 34 5.40 -8.25 13.10
C PRO A 34 5.75 -6.80 13.45
N CYS A 35 4.92 -5.82 13.03
CA CYS A 35 5.04 -4.42 13.42
C CYS A 35 4.31 -4.08 14.73
N GLY A 36 3.51 -5.00 15.29
CA GLY A 36 2.70 -4.74 16.48
C GLY A 36 3.51 -4.26 17.68
N GLY A 37 4.69 -4.84 17.90
CA GLY A 37 5.62 -4.39 18.94
C GLY A 37 6.10 -2.96 18.72
N ALA A 38 6.33 -2.54 17.48
CA ALA A 38 6.74 -1.18 17.16
C ALA A 38 5.63 -0.14 17.36
N LEU A 39 4.36 -0.55 17.19
CA LEU A 39 3.20 0.32 17.42
C LEU A 39 3.01 0.69 18.89
N VAL A 40 3.49 -0.14 19.83
CA VAL A 40 3.44 0.12 21.27
C VAL A 40 4.74 0.70 21.84
N GLY A 41 5.64 1.18 20.98
CA GLY A 41 6.91 1.79 21.38
C GLY A 41 8.12 0.84 21.44
N GLY A 42 7.97 -0.39 20.95
CA GLY A 42 9.05 -1.36 20.82
C GLY A 42 9.92 -1.17 19.57
N VAL A 43 10.84 -2.12 19.37
CA VAL A 43 11.81 -2.09 18.26
C VAL A 43 11.14 -2.48 16.94
N VAL A 44 11.47 -1.74 15.87
CA VAL A 44 11.07 -2.08 14.50
C VAL A 44 11.91 -3.25 14.00
N THR A 45 11.26 -4.39 13.74
CA THR A 45 11.94 -5.60 13.25
C THR A 45 12.16 -5.55 11.73
N ARG A 46 13.16 -6.30 11.23
CA ARG A 46 13.38 -6.45 9.79
C ARG A 46 12.15 -7.05 9.09
N GLY A 47 11.49 -8.02 9.73
CA GLY A 47 10.26 -8.65 9.24
C GLY A 47 9.10 -7.64 9.09
N CYS A 48 8.95 -6.72 10.05
CA CYS A 48 8.00 -5.62 9.94
C CYS A 48 8.26 -4.80 8.68
N CYS A 49 9.48 -4.36 8.43
CA CYS A 49 9.78 -3.53 7.27
C CYS A 49 9.60 -4.25 5.93
N VAL A 50 9.87 -5.55 5.87
CA VAL A 50 9.61 -6.36 4.66
C VAL A 50 8.12 -6.38 4.34
N GLN A 51 7.28 -6.67 5.34
CA GLN A 51 5.82 -6.71 5.16
C GLN A 51 5.23 -5.33 4.88
N LEU A 52 5.70 -4.30 5.57
CA LEU A 52 5.22 -2.94 5.38
C LEU A 52 5.55 -2.40 3.98
N ARG A 53 6.74 -2.71 3.44
CA ARG A 53 7.11 -2.37 2.07
C ARG A 53 6.31 -3.17 1.04
N ALA A 54 6.08 -4.46 1.27
CA ALA A 54 5.26 -5.29 0.38
C ALA A 54 3.82 -4.76 0.27
N GLN A 55 3.32 -4.09 1.31
CA GLN A 55 1.97 -3.53 1.37
C GLN A 55 1.92 -2.01 1.14
N GLN A 56 2.97 -1.40 0.58
CA GLN A 56 3.04 0.05 0.40
C GLN A 56 1.83 0.61 -0.39
N GLY A 57 1.38 -0.10 -1.43
CA GLY A 57 0.18 0.27 -2.20
C GLY A 57 -1.15 0.19 -1.42
N CYS A 58 -1.18 -0.56 -0.32
CA CYS A 58 -2.35 -0.71 0.56
C CYS A 58 -2.40 0.31 1.69
N LEU A 59 -1.28 0.99 2.01
CA LEU A 59 -1.19 1.92 3.14
C LEU A 59 -2.24 3.03 3.07
N CYS A 60 -2.59 3.48 1.87
CA CYS A 60 -3.65 4.46 1.69
C CYS A 60 -5.05 3.95 1.94
N GLN A 61 -5.34 2.68 1.63
CA GLN A 61 -6.60 2.10 2.02
C GLN A 61 -6.69 2.02 3.55
N TYR A 62 -5.61 1.65 4.23
CA TYR A 62 -5.60 1.62 5.69
C TYR A 62 -5.72 3.00 6.33
N ALA A 63 -5.07 4.02 5.75
CA ALA A 63 -5.18 5.40 6.22
C ALA A 63 -6.59 6.00 6.06
N ARG A 64 -7.34 5.55 5.04
CA ARG A 64 -8.72 5.98 4.76
C ARG A 64 -9.77 5.17 5.51
N ASN A 65 -9.48 3.92 5.86
CA ASN A 65 -10.39 3.09 6.61
C ASN A 65 -10.54 3.62 8.06
N PRO A 66 -11.75 3.99 8.52
CA PRO A 66 -11.95 4.56 9.85
C PRO A 66 -11.48 3.64 10.99
N ALA A 67 -11.50 2.32 10.79
CA ALA A 67 -11.01 1.36 11.79
C ALA A 67 -9.48 1.41 11.98
N TYR A 68 -8.72 1.77 10.94
CA TYR A 68 -7.25 1.74 10.94
C TYR A 68 -6.61 3.14 10.90
N ARG A 69 -7.35 4.15 10.44
CA ARG A 69 -6.92 5.54 10.29
C ARG A 69 -6.18 6.08 11.52
N GLY A 70 -6.69 5.85 12.72
CA GLY A 70 -6.08 6.34 13.96
C GLY A 70 -4.68 5.77 14.20
N TYR A 71 -4.50 4.49 13.87
CA TYR A 71 -3.20 3.81 13.99
C TYR A 71 -2.23 4.25 12.90
N VAL A 72 -2.68 4.26 11.64
CA VAL A 72 -1.84 4.52 10.47
C VAL A 72 -1.40 5.99 10.35
N ASN A 73 -2.30 6.92 10.68
CA ASN A 73 -1.97 8.35 10.63
C ASN A 73 -1.32 8.86 11.93
N GLY A 74 -1.23 8.01 12.96
CA GLY A 74 -0.58 8.34 14.22
C GLY A 74 0.94 8.52 14.10
N PRO A 75 1.57 9.25 15.04
CA PRO A 75 3.01 9.54 14.98
C PRO A 75 3.88 8.27 15.02
N VAL A 76 3.43 7.24 15.73
CA VAL A 76 4.17 5.97 15.84
C VAL A 76 4.24 5.25 14.49
N ALA A 77 3.11 5.05 13.80
CA ALA A 77 3.12 4.42 12.49
C ALA A 77 3.93 5.21 11.45
N GLN A 78 3.88 6.54 11.51
CA GLN A 78 4.71 7.40 10.66
C GLN A 78 6.20 7.26 10.97
N SER A 79 6.56 7.06 12.25
CA SER A 79 7.93 6.73 12.65
C SER A 79 8.37 5.37 12.13
N VAL A 80 7.53 4.34 12.29
CA VAL A 80 7.81 2.98 11.76
C VAL A 80 8.01 3.00 10.25
N ALA A 81 7.15 3.70 9.51
CA ALA A 81 7.29 3.87 8.07
C ALA A 81 8.65 4.51 7.70
N ARG A 82 9.04 5.59 8.39
CA ARG A 82 10.34 6.25 8.19
C ARG A 82 11.51 5.32 8.48
N THR A 83 11.48 4.60 9.61
CA THR A 83 12.51 3.62 9.98
C THR A 83 12.67 2.52 8.93
N CYS A 84 11.56 2.13 8.28
CA CYS A 84 11.56 1.14 7.22
C CYS A 84 11.94 1.67 5.83
N GLY A 85 12.24 2.97 5.70
CA GLY A 85 12.60 3.63 4.44
C GLY A 85 11.41 4.00 3.55
N LEU A 86 10.19 4.06 4.12
CA LEU A 86 8.98 4.43 3.40
C LEU A 86 8.72 5.95 3.51
N PRO A 87 8.12 6.56 2.48
CA PRO A 87 7.63 7.92 2.58
C PRO A 87 6.54 8.02 3.66
N ARG A 88 6.25 9.26 4.10
CA ARG A 88 5.09 9.51 4.94
C ARG A 88 3.85 8.92 4.28
N ILE A 89 3.05 8.19 5.07
CA ILE A 89 1.76 7.68 4.62
C ILE A 89 0.84 8.88 4.49
N LYS A 90 0.72 9.42 3.27
CA LYS A 90 -0.14 10.54 2.88
C LYS A 90 -1.07 10.06 1.78
N CYS A 91 -2.35 10.13 2.07
CA CYS A 91 -3.46 9.55 1.34
C CYS A 91 -4.70 10.41 1.61
#